data_AF-A0A6A1YUS0-F1
#
_entry.id   AF-A0A6A1YUS0-F1
#
_cell.length_a   1.000
_cell.length_b   1.000
_cell.length_c   1.000
_cell.angle_alpha   90.00
_cell.angle_beta   90.00
_cell.angle_gamma   90.00
#
_symmetry.space_group_name_H-M   'P 1'
#
loop_
_entity.id
_entity.type
_entity.pdbx_description
1 polymer ?
#
loop_
_entity_poly.entity_id
_entity_poly.type
_entity_poly.pdbx_seq_one_letter_code
_entity_poly.pdbx_strand_id
1 'polypeptide(L)'
;MATIQNLKQSINRNVEAIMPQDDQKEAFKNALESYFNKIKANEHESEEFQKGVFKDFLEEIIPDKQINTRGKIDLAIYNGKSTESNVGVIVEYKKLDNKAEMMSLDNLNTRGAS
;
A
#
# COMPACT_ATOMS: atom_id res chain seq x y z
N MET A 1 23.17 -4.24 44.88
CA MET A 1 23.10 -3.21 43.82
C MET A 1 22.46 -3.86 42.60
N ALA A 2 21.30 -3.38 42.15
CA ALA A 2 20.59 -3.96 41.01
C ALA A 2 21.22 -3.43 39.72
N THR A 3 21.74 -4.32 38.90
CA THR A 3 22.27 -3.99 37.57
C THR A 3 21.09 -3.60 36.69
N ILE A 4 21.00 -2.32 36.31
CA ILE A 4 20.03 -1.87 35.31
C ILE A 4 20.47 -2.49 33.98
N GLN A 5 19.75 -3.51 33.51
CA GLN A 5 19.92 -4.00 32.14
C GLN A 5 19.63 -2.85 31.18
N ASN A 6 20.55 -2.60 30.25
CA ASN A 6 20.34 -1.64 29.17
C ASN A 6 19.06 -2.02 28.41
N LEU A 7 18.27 -1.03 27.96
CA LEU A 7 17.05 -1.22 27.19
C LEU A 7 17.20 -2.27 26.06
N LYS A 8 18.36 -2.29 25.38
CA LYS A 8 18.71 -3.30 24.35
C LYS A 8 18.77 -4.73 24.88
N GLN A 9 19.19 -4.95 26.12
CA GLN A 9 19.26 -6.27 26.75
C GLN A 9 17.91 -6.73 27.31
N SER A 10 16.95 -5.81 27.49
CA SER A 10 15.59 -6.11 27.97
C SER A 10 14.57 -6.39 26.85
N ILE A 11 14.93 -6.12 25.59
CA ILE A 11 14.06 -6.42 24.45
C ILE A 11 14.23 -7.89 24.06
N ASN A 12 13.14 -8.66 24.13
CA ASN A 12 13.10 -10.08 23.81
C ASN A 12 13.44 -10.29 22.30
N ARG A 13 14.24 -11.31 21.95
CA ARG A 13 14.61 -11.64 20.55
C ARG A 13 13.42 -11.73 19.59
N ASN A 14 12.25 -12.10 20.11
CA ASN A 14 11.01 -12.13 19.33
C ASN A 14 10.55 -10.74 18.86
N VAL A 15 10.88 -9.68 19.60
CA VAL A 15 10.59 -8.29 19.21
C VAL A 15 11.61 -7.78 18.18
N GLU A 16 12.89 -8.18 18.29
CA GLU A 16 13.89 -7.91 17.25
C GLU A 16 13.55 -8.61 15.92
N ALA A 17 12.90 -9.78 15.96
CA ALA A 17 12.42 -10.49 14.77
C ALA A 17 11.18 -9.87 14.10
N ILE A 18 10.44 -9.00 14.82
CA ILE A 18 9.21 -8.34 14.34
C ILE A 18 9.49 -6.91 13.86
N MET A 19 10.60 -6.28 14.28
CA MET A 19 11.02 -5.02 13.67
C MET A 19 11.35 -5.27 12.21
N PRO A 20 10.80 -4.47 11.26
CA PRO A 20 11.24 -4.56 9.89
C PRO A 20 12.76 -4.35 9.89
N GLN A 21 13.47 -5.35 9.38
CA GLN A 21 14.93 -5.28 9.25
C GLN A 21 15.23 -4.01 8.45
N ASP A 22 16.33 -3.31 8.75
CA ASP A 22 16.57 -1.99 8.13
C ASP A 22 16.51 -2.05 6.60
N ASP A 23 16.90 -3.18 6.01
CA ASP A 23 16.76 -3.52 4.59
C ASP A 23 15.30 -3.49 4.09
N GLN A 24 14.33 -3.98 4.88
CA GLN A 24 12.91 -3.94 4.52
C GLN A 24 12.35 -2.52 4.56
N LYS A 25 12.81 -1.69 5.51
CA LYS A 25 12.44 -0.27 5.56
C LYS A 25 13.01 0.48 4.36
N GLU A 26 14.26 0.21 4.02
CA GLU A 26 14.92 0.81 2.87
C GLU A 26 14.25 0.38 1.56
N ALA A 27 13.94 -0.91 1.38
CA ALA A 27 13.21 -1.40 0.23
C ALA A 27 11.83 -0.73 0.09
N PHE A 28 11.07 -0.64 1.19
CA PHE A 28 9.78 0.06 1.18
C PHE A 28 9.93 1.54 0.81
N LYS A 29 10.93 2.23 1.38
CA LYS A 29 11.20 3.63 1.08
C LYS A 29 11.55 3.83 -0.39
N ASN A 30 12.40 2.98 -0.96
CA ASN A 30 12.80 3.04 -2.36
C ASN A 30 11.61 2.77 -3.29
N ALA A 31 10.77 1.78 -2.98
CA ALA A 31 9.54 1.50 -3.71
C ALA A 31 8.59 2.72 -3.68
N LEU A 32 8.44 3.37 -2.52
CA LEU A 32 7.58 4.53 -2.34
C LEU A 32 8.11 5.76 -3.09
N GLU A 33 9.43 6.03 -3.03
CA GLU A 33 10.06 7.12 -3.80
C GLU A 33 9.91 6.88 -5.32
N SER A 34 10.12 5.65 -5.77
CA SER A 34 9.91 5.24 -7.17
C SER A 34 8.46 5.49 -7.62
N TYR A 35 7.49 5.08 -6.79
CA TYR A 35 6.07 5.34 -7.03
C TYR A 35 5.76 6.84 -7.18
N PHE A 36 6.21 7.67 -6.24
CA PHE A 36 5.98 9.12 -6.30
C PHE A 36 6.63 9.76 -7.53
N ASN A 37 7.84 9.34 -7.88
CA ASN A 37 8.53 9.85 -9.06
C ASN A 37 7.78 9.48 -10.35
N LYS A 38 7.29 8.24 -10.46
CA LYS A 38 6.48 7.80 -11.61
C LYS A 38 5.16 8.57 -11.71
N ILE A 39 4.44 8.75 -10.59
CA ILE A 39 3.19 9.55 -10.59
C ILE A 39 3.47 11.00 -10.99
N LYS A 40 4.50 11.63 -10.42
CA LYS A 40 4.85 13.02 -10.72
C LYS A 40 5.26 13.22 -12.18
N ALA A 41 6.03 12.29 -12.76
CA ALA A 41 6.42 12.36 -14.16
C ALA A 41 5.24 12.16 -15.13
N ASN A 42 4.13 11.57 -14.65
CA ASN A 42 2.96 11.19 -15.44
C ASN A 42 1.67 11.77 -14.85
N GLU A 43 1.73 12.97 -14.28
CA GLU A 43 0.60 13.56 -13.52
C GLU A 43 -0.64 13.82 -14.41
N HIS A 44 -0.42 14.01 -15.71
CA HIS A 44 -1.48 14.25 -16.69
C HIS A 44 -2.04 12.97 -17.33
N GLU A 45 -1.44 11.81 -17.05
CA GLU A 45 -1.92 10.53 -17.57
C GLU A 45 -3.30 10.16 -17.01
N SER A 46 -3.92 9.17 -17.65
CA SER A 46 -5.25 8.68 -17.26
C SER A 46 -5.28 8.08 -15.85
N GLU A 47 -6.47 8.04 -15.23
CA GLU A 47 -6.68 7.36 -13.95
C GLU A 47 -6.27 5.87 -14.02
N GLU A 48 -6.55 5.20 -15.14
CA GLU A 48 -6.16 3.80 -15.36
C GLU A 48 -4.64 3.61 -15.38
N PHE A 49 -3.91 4.54 -16.01
CA PHE A 49 -2.45 4.51 -16.00
C PHE A 49 -1.91 4.69 -14.58
N GLN A 50 -2.40 5.70 -13.86
CA GLN A 50 -1.94 5.98 -12.49
C GLN A 50 -2.31 4.85 -11.52
N LYS A 51 -3.48 4.21 -11.72
CA LYS A 51 -3.87 2.97 -11.02
C LYS A 51 -2.90 1.84 -11.30
N GLY A 52 -2.46 1.68 -12.55
CA GLY A 52 -1.43 0.71 -12.94
C GLY A 52 -0.12 0.94 -12.17
N VAL A 53 0.37 2.19 -12.13
CA VAL A 53 1.56 2.56 -11.36
C VAL A 53 1.39 2.28 -9.86
N PHE A 54 0.20 2.51 -9.31
CA PHE A 54 -0.11 2.18 -7.92
C PHE A 54 -0.17 0.67 -7.67
N LYS A 55 -0.71 -0.10 -8.61
CA LYS A 55 -0.70 -1.57 -8.56
C LYS A 55 0.73 -2.10 -8.54
N ASP A 56 1.61 -1.61 -9.41
CA ASP A 56 3.02 -2.00 -9.46
C ASP A 56 3.71 -1.78 -8.10
N PHE A 57 3.47 -0.62 -7.47
CA PHE A 57 3.99 -0.31 -6.14
C PHE A 57 3.50 -1.32 -5.09
N LEU A 58 2.21 -1.66 -5.09
CA LEU A 58 1.68 -2.66 -4.18
C LEU A 58 2.31 -4.04 -4.40
N GLU A 59 2.46 -4.49 -5.64
CA GLU A 59 3.10 -5.77 -5.97
C GLU A 59 4.57 -5.82 -5.47
N GLU A 60 5.26 -4.68 -5.45
CA GLU A 60 6.62 -4.56 -4.93
C GLU A 60 6.68 -4.69 -3.39
N ILE A 61 5.75 -4.06 -2.65
CA ILE A 61 5.80 -4.02 -1.18
C ILE A 61 5.09 -5.20 -0.49
N ILE A 62 4.18 -5.90 -1.19
CA ILE A 62 3.46 -7.07 -0.67
C ILE A 62 3.49 -8.24 -1.68
N PRO A 63 4.68 -8.77 -2.03
CA PRO A 63 4.86 -9.75 -3.11
C PRO A 63 4.19 -11.10 -2.86
N ASP A 64 3.77 -11.38 -1.62
CA ASP A 64 3.07 -12.61 -1.23
C ASP A 64 1.53 -12.49 -1.33
N LYS A 65 1.03 -11.51 -2.09
CA LYS A 65 -0.39 -11.25 -2.30
C LYS A 65 -0.68 -11.16 -3.79
N GLN A 66 -1.81 -11.72 -4.22
CA GLN A 66 -2.33 -11.46 -5.56
C GLN A 66 -3.10 -10.14 -5.55
N ILE A 67 -2.87 -9.32 -6.59
CA ILE A 67 -3.58 -8.05 -6.80
C ILE A 67 -4.21 -8.08 -8.19
N ASN A 68 -5.50 -7.80 -8.30
CA ASN A 68 -6.19 -7.78 -9.59
C ASN A 68 -7.44 -6.90 -9.56
N THR A 69 -7.90 -6.46 -10.74
CA THR A 69 -9.24 -5.87 -10.90
C THR A 69 -10.31 -6.94 -10.63
N ARG A 70 -11.47 -6.58 -10.07
CA ARG A 70 -12.57 -7.54 -9.85
C ARG A 70 -13.94 -6.91 -10.08
N GLY A 71 -14.52 -7.14 -11.25
CA GLY A 71 -15.82 -6.57 -11.61
C GLY A 71 -15.73 -5.05 -11.69
N LYS A 72 -16.49 -4.34 -10.84
CA LYS A 72 -16.44 -2.87 -10.73
C LYS A 72 -15.39 -2.36 -9.74
N ILE A 73 -14.68 -3.24 -9.06
CA ILE A 73 -13.62 -2.88 -8.11
C ILE A 73 -12.34 -2.61 -8.88
N ASP A 74 -11.72 -1.46 -8.63
CA ASP A 74 -10.44 -1.09 -9.21
C ASP A 74 -9.34 -2.09 -8.88
N LEU A 75 -9.07 -2.36 -7.59
CA LEU A 75 -8.13 -3.38 -7.17
C LEU A 75 -8.67 -4.18 -5.98
N ALA A 76 -8.52 -5.49 -6.06
CA ALA A 76 -8.74 -6.42 -4.96
C ALA A 76 -7.39 -7.06 -4.58
N ILE A 77 -7.05 -6.98 -3.29
CA ILE A 77 -5.88 -7.64 -2.71
C ILE A 77 -6.36 -8.91 -2.01
N TYR A 78 -5.84 -10.02 -2.48
CA TYR A 78 -6.20 -11.36 -2.01
C TYR A 78 -5.30 -11.77 -0.85
N ASN A 79 -5.83 -12.54 0.11
CA ASN A 79 -5.07 -12.96 1.30
C ASN A 79 -3.91 -13.93 0.95
N GLY A 80 -4.03 -14.67 -0.15
CA GLY A 80 -3.01 -15.56 -0.69
C GLY A 80 -2.40 -15.06 -2.01
N LYS A 81 -1.55 -15.91 -2.60
CA LYS A 81 -0.85 -15.64 -3.86
C LYS A 81 -1.67 -15.95 -5.12
N SER A 82 -2.98 -16.21 -4.98
CA SER A 82 -3.86 -16.50 -6.10
C SER A 82 -5.24 -15.92 -5.90
N THR A 83 -5.96 -15.76 -7.01
CA THR A 83 -7.35 -15.29 -7.05
C THR A 83 -8.35 -16.27 -6.41
N GLU A 84 -7.91 -17.49 -6.11
CA GLU A 84 -8.72 -18.52 -5.43
C GLU A 84 -8.85 -18.25 -3.93
N SER A 85 -7.94 -17.45 -3.36
CA SER A 85 -8.02 -17.06 -1.95
C SER A 85 -9.08 -15.97 -1.73
N ASN A 86 -9.47 -15.75 -0.47
CA ASN A 86 -10.44 -14.70 -0.15
C ASN A 86 -9.81 -13.31 -0.35
N VAL A 87 -10.63 -12.35 -0.80
CA VAL A 87 -10.25 -10.93 -0.82
C VAL A 87 -10.14 -10.43 0.61
N GLY A 88 -8.99 -9.82 0.94
CA GLY A 88 -8.75 -9.21 2.25
C GLY A 88 -8.90 -7.69 2.23
N VAL A 89 -8.55 -7.04 1.12
CA VAL A 89 -8.64 -5.59 0.95
C VAL A 89 -9.23 -5.24 -0.41
N ILE A 90 -10.08 -4.23 -0.45
CA ILE A 90 -10.62 -3.61 -1.66
C ILE A 90 -10.06 -2.19 -1.72
N VAL A 91 -9.57 -1.80 -2.90
CA VAL A 91 -9.09 -0.44 -3.16
C VAL A 91 -9.91 0.14 -4.31
N GLU A 92 -10.48 1.32 -4.04
CA GLU A 92 -10.99 2.23 -5.07
C GLU A 92 -9.89 3.25 -5.36
N TYR A 93 -9.52 3.42 -6.63
CA TYR A 93 -8.45 4.32 -7.01
C TYR A 93 -9.05 5.56 -7.69
N LYS A 94 -8.59 6.74 -7.27
CA LYS A 94 -9.02 8.01 -7.87
C LYS A 94 -7.82 8.88 -8.18
N LYS A 95 -7.84 9.49 -9.36
CA LYS A 95 -6.79 10.43 -9.79
C LYS A 95 -6.70 11.62 -8.84
N LEU A 96 -5.48 12.09 -8.55
CA LEU A 96 -5.20 13.15 -7.57
C LEU A 96 -5.78 14.53 -7.96
N ASP A 97 -6.05 14.77 -9.25
CA ASP A 97 -6.61 16.01 -9.76
C ASP A 97 -8.16 16.05 -9.68
N ASN A 98 -8.82 14.91 -9.46
CA ASN A 98 -10.28 14.82 -9.35
C ASN A 98 -10.77 14.92 -7.90
N LYS A 99 -10.49 16.08 -7.26
CA LYS A 99 -10.88 16.35 -5.86
C LYS A 99 -12.38 16.24 -5.59
N ALA A 100 -13.23 16.37 -6.60
CA ALA A 100 -14.68 16.28 -6.47
C ALA A 100 -15.18 14.84 -6.19
N GLU A 101 -14.39 13.83 -6.55
CA GLU A 101 -14.72 12.40 -6.36
C GLU A 101 -14.00 11.75 -5.18
N MET A 102 -13.13 12.49 -4.49
CA MET A 102 -12.45 12.00 -3.28
C MET A 102 -13.35 12.09 -2.06
N MET A 103 -13.39 11.01 -1.26
CA MET A 103 -14.04 11.05 0.05
C MET A 103 -13.34 12.08 0.93
N SER A 104 -14.12 13.00 1.50
CA SER A 104 -13.67 13.95 2.52
C SER A 104 -14.39 13.67 3.84
N LEU A 105 -13.87 14.21 4.95
CA LEU A 105 -14.56 14.14 6.25
C LEU A 105 -15.97 14.72 6.20
N ASP A 106 -16.17 15.72 5.33
CA ASP A 106 -17.46 16.38 5.11
C ASP A 106 -18.36 15.60 4.15
N ASN A 107 -17.82 14.64 3.40
CA ASN A 107 -18.56 13.90 2.39
C ASN A 107 -18.04 12.46 2.22
N LEU A 108 -18.28 11.63 3.24
CA LEU A 108 -17.96 10.20 3.23
C LEU A 108 -18.79 9.39 2.21
N ASN A 109 -19.90 9.95 1.73
CA ASN A 109 -20.87 9.28 0.86
C ASN A 109 -20.74 9.66 -0.63
N THR A 110 -19.61 10.24 -1.06
CA THR A 110 -19.35 10.44 -2.49
C THR A 110 -19.30 9.08 -3.19
N ARG A 111 -20.44 8.64 -3.75
CA ARG A 111 -20.46 7.63 -4.81
C ARG A 111 -19.81 8.29 -6.01
N GLY A 112 -18.65 7.78 -6.43
CA GLY A 112 -18.09 8.11 -7.75
C GLY A 112 -19.20 7.97 -8.78
N ALA A 113 -19.51 9.05 -9.48
CA ALA A 113 -20.55 9.05 -10.48
C ALA A 113 -20.15 8.02 -11.56
N SER A 114 -21.04 7.05 -11.75
CA SER A 114 -21.01 5.98 -12.75
C SER A 114 -20.81 6.48 -14.18
#